data_AF-A0A1Z8SXJ2-F1
#
_entry.id   AF-A0A1Z8SXJ2-F1
#
_cell.length_a   1.000
_cell.length_b   1.000
_cell.length_c   1.000
_cell.angle_alpha   90.00
_cell.angle_beta   90.00
_cell.angle_gamma   90.00
#
_symmetry.space_group_name_H-M   'P 1'
#
loop_
_entity.id
_entity.type
_entity.pdbx_description
1 polymer ?
#
loop_
_entity_poly.entity_id
_entity_poly.type
_entity_poly.pdbx_seq_one_letter_code
_entity_poly.pdbx_strand_id
1 'polypeptide(L)'
;MFMVGTGLRVDECLSLHFEDIQLVDRQQSKKVIQSEIKLDEHSRYYCKIWVRQSKTKERECYSVSSSYYAITRLINLYKTTGLGQIKGRVWGVQSFREGLNSLLNEAKLKNIKRGDETLTVDSKSFRNTFIQFMLDKGLNSTSIAKNCGTSSTMIDKHYTANSALDSIIGSWLQTGRTKLKEVS
;
A
#
# COMPACT_ATOMS: atom_id res chain seq x y z
N MET A 1 -2.54 1.30 -8.60
CA MET A 1 -2.41 2.53 -7.79
C MET A 1 -3.21 2.50 -6.50
N PHE A 2 -4.55 2.43 -6.55
CA PHE A 2 -5.38 2.50 -5.33
C PHE A 2 -5.08 1.39 -4.30
N MET A 3 -5.01 0.12 -4.73
CA MET A 3 -4.71 -1.02 -3.84
C MET A 3 -3.33 -0.94 -3.19
N VAL A 4 -2.32 -0.52 -3.96
CA VAL A 4 -0.93 -0.39 -3.49
C VAL A 4 -0.81 0.69 -2.43
N GLY A 5 -1.67 1.71 -2.43
CA GLY A 5 -1.64 2.75 -1.40
C GLY A 5 -2.57 2.51 -0.20
N THR A 6 -3.40 1.47 -0.21
CA THR A 6 -4.30 1.13 0.91
C THR A 6 -3.93 -0.17 1.61
N GLY A 7 -3.31 -1.12 0.90
CA GLY A 7 -3.05 -2.47 1.42
C GLY A 7 -4.32 -3.31 1.57
N LEU A 8 -5.44 -2.90 0.97
CA LEU A 8 -6.68 -3.69 0.97
C LEU A 8 -6.52 -4.96 0.14
N ARG A 9 -7.25 -6.01 0.52
CA ARG A 9 -7.36 -7.24 -0.28
C ARG A 9 -8.22 -6.98 -1.52
N VAL A 10 -8.17 -7.91 -2.48
CA VAL A 10 -8.91 -7.82 -3.75
C VAL A 10 -10.42 -7.81 -3.51
N ASP A 11 -10.89 -8.73 -2.67
CA ASP A 11 -12.28 -8.86 -2.24
C ASP A 11 -12.78 -7.63 -1.46
N GLU A 12 -11.96 -7.12 -0.54
CA GLU A 12 -12.23 -5.86 0.17
C GLU A 12 -12.35 -4.67 -0.79
N CYS A 13 -11.52 -4.63 -1.85
CA CYS A 13 -11.62 -3.57 -2.85
C CYS A 13 -12.87 -3.70 -3.72
N LEU A 14 -13.19 -4.89 -4.23
CA LEU A 14 -14.35 -5.11 -5.10
C LEU A 14 -15.69 -4.81 -4.42
N SER A 15 -15.76 -5.00 -3.10
CA SER A 15 -16.94 -4.71 -2.28
C SER A 15 -17.04 -3.24 -1.85
N LEU A 16 -16.01 -2.43 -2.11
CA LEU A 16 -15.95 -1.04 -1.67
C LEU A 16 -16.95 -0.17 -2.40
N HIS A 17 -17.65 0.70 -1.67
CA HIS A 17 -18.52 1.70 -2.25
C HIS A 17 -17.95 3.12 -2.10
N PHE A 18 -18.45 4.05 -2.92
CA PHE A 18 -18.01 5.44 -2.85
C PHE A 18 -18.31 6.06 -1.48
N GLU A 19 -19.39 5.64 -0.83
CA GLU A 19 -19.79 6.13 0.49
C GLU A 19 -18.84 5.66 1.61
N ASP A 20 -18.07 4.60 1.38
CA ASP A 20 -17.07 4.11 2.34
C ASP A 20 -15.78 4.94 2.33
N ILE A 21 -15.56 5.74 1.29
CA ILE A 21 -14.31 6.47 1.06
C ILE A 21 -14.50 7.93 1.43
N GLN A 22 -13.88 8.33 2.52
CA GLN A 22 -13.73 9.73 2.88
C GLN A 22 -12.38 10.27 2.40
N LEU A 23 -12.43 11.30 1.57
CA LEU A 23 -11.24 12.04 1.13
C LEU A 23 -10.86 13.05 2.20
N VAL A 24 -9.66 12.93 2.76
CA VAL A 24 -9.20 13.79 3.86
C VAL A 24 -7.98 14.60 3.43
N ASP A 25 -8.06 15.90 3.67
CA ASP A 25 -6.93 16.82 3.68
C ASP A 25 -6.59 17.15 5.15
N ARG A 26 -5.38 16.78 5.60
CA ARG A 26 -4.93 17.00 6.98
C ARG A 26 -4.95 18.48 7.39
N GLN A 27 -4.79 19.41 6.47
CA GLN A 27 -4.79 20.84 6.80
C GLN A 27 -6.19 21.42 7.03
N GLN A 28 -7.24 20.85 6.41
CA GLN A 28 -8.60 21.36 6.60
C GLN A 28 -9.26 20.86 7.90
N SER A 29 -8.77 19.75 8.46
CA SER A 29 -9.41 19.08 9.61
C SER A 29 -9.10 19.73 10.97
N LYS A 30 -8.18 20.71 11.04
CA LYS A 30 -7.92 21.43 12.29
C LYS A 30 -7.69 22.93 12.08
N LYS A 31 -8.53 23.69 12.77
CA LYS A 31 -8.29 25.02 13.37
C LYS A 31 -7.07 25.04 14.33
N VAL A 32 -6.02 24.25 14.09
CA VAL A 32 -4.87 24.12 14.98
C VAL A 32 -3.60 24.02 14.12
N ILE A 33 -2.60 24.82 14.51
CA ILE A 33 -1.20 24.86 14.05
C ILE A 33 -1.01 25.68 12.77
N GLN A 34 -1.13 27.01 12.78
CA GLN A 34 -0.07 27.91 13.27
C GLN A 34 1.34 27.27 13.23
N SER A 35 2.08 27.59 12.18
CA SER A 35 3.53 27.80 12.12
C SER A 35 4.58 26.66 12.21
N GLU A 36 4.31 25.41 12.59
CA GLU A 36 5.46 24.53 12.97
C GLU A 36 5.70 23.21 12.19
N ILE A 37 4.77 22.72 11.37
CA ILE A 37 5.00 21.45 10.64
C ILE A 37 4.62 21.61 9.17
N LYS A 38 5.61 21.86 8.30
CA LYS A 38 5.47 21.67 6.84
C LYS A 38 5.32 20.17 6.58
N LEU A 39 4.09 19.67 6.63
CA LEU A 39 3.77 18.36 6.10
C LEU A 39 4.03 18.39 4.59
N ASP A 40 4.86 17.46 4.11
CA ASP A 40 5.05 17.19 2.69
C ASP A 40 3.69 16.95 2.00
N GLU A 41 3.53 17.40 0.75
CA GLU A 41 2.26 17.30 0.02
C GLU A 41 1.78 15.84 -0.07
N HIS A 42 2.71 14.89 -0.17
CA HIS A 42 2.39 13.46 -0.20
C HIS A 42 1.95 12.91 1.17
N SER A 43 2.20 13.63 2.26
CA SER A 43 1.74 13.29 3.62
C SER A 43 0.45 14.03 4.01
N ARG A 44 0.06 15.06 3.25
CA ARG A 44 -1.12 15.90 3.50
C ARG A 44 -2.44 15.17 3.19
N TYR A 45 -2.48 14.43 2.10
CA TYR A 45 -3.70 13.81 1.59
C TYR A 45 -3.76 12.32 1.85
N TYR A 46 -4.92 11.84 2.27
CA TYR A 46 -5.17 10.40 2.41
C TYR A 46 -6.67 10.09 2.31
N CYS A 47 -6.99 8.82 2.08
CA CYS A 47 -8.35 8.32 2.19
C CYS A 47 -8.51 7.67 3.56
N LYS A 48 -9.58 8.03 4.26
CA LYS A 48 -10.13 7.23 5.36
C LYS A 48 -11.21 6.34 4.77
N ILE A 49 -11.03 5.02 4.89
CA ILE A 49 -11.87 4.03 4.23
C ILE A 49 -12.50 3.13 5.29
N TRP A 50 -13.83 3.01 5.28
CA TRP A 50 -14.53 2.04 6.11
C TRP A 50 -14.66 0.70 5.37
N VAL A 51 -13.93 -0.31 5.84
CA VAL A 51 -13.92 -1.65 5.23
C VAL A 51 -15.05 -2.48 5.85
N ARG A 52 -16.23 -2.46 5.22
CA ARG A 52 -17.43 -3.20 5.67
C ARG A 52 -17.33 -4.70 5.48
N GLN A 53 -16.73 -5.14 4.36
CA GLN A 53 -16.65 -6.56 4.03
C GLN A 53 -15.20 -6.99 4.02
N SER A 54 -14.84 -7.89 4.92
CA SER A 54 -13.49 -8.43 5.06
C SER A 54 -13.57 -9.85 5.60
N LYS A 55 -12.62 -10.71 5.20
CA LYS A 55 -12.47 -12.04 5.78
C LYS A 55 -12.12 -12.03 7.26
N THR A 56 -11.56 -10.94 7.76
CA THR A 56 -11.13 -10.84 9.16
C THR A 56 -12.18 -10.12 10.00
N LYS A 57 -12.16 -8.79 9.99
CA LYS A 57 -13.10 -7.92 10.70
C LYS A 57 -13.29 -6.63 9.94
N GLU A 58 -14.41 -5.97 10.21
CA GLU A 58 -14.64 -4.59 9.82
C GLU A 58 -13.61 -3.68 10.48
N ARG A 59 -13.13 -2.68 9.74
CA ARG A 59 -12.09 -1.78 10.22
C ARG A 59 -12.03 -0.49 9.42
N GLU A 60 -11.43 0.52 10.04
CA GLU A 60 -10.95 1.69 9.31
C GLU A 60 -9.58 1.40 8.69
N CYS A 61 -9.46 1.72 7.41
CA CYS A 61 -8.22 1.69 6.65
C CYS A 61 -7.83 3.13 6.26
N TYR A 62 -6.59 3.49 6.55
CA TYR A 62 -5.96 4.74 6.21
C TYR A 62 -5.01 4.49 5.03
N SER A 63 -5.24 5.21 3.94
CA SER A 63 -4.41 5.10 2.74
C SER A 63 -3.25 6.09 2.76
N VAL A 64 -2.36 5.97 1.78
CA VAL A 64 -1.39 7.01 1.41
C VAL A 64 -1.95 7.89 0.29
N SER A 65 -1.30 9.03 0.05
CA SER A 65 -1.73 10.04 -0.94
C SER A 65 -1.92 9.48 -2.36
N SER A 66 -1.17 8.46 -2.78
CA SER A 66 -1.36 7.84 -4.10
C SER A 66 -2.80 7.33 -4.31
N SER A 67 -3.42 6.79 -3.27
CA SER A 67 -4.80 6.28 -3.35
C SER A 67 -5.80 7.42 -3.36
N TYR A 68 -5.53 8.51 -2.63
CA TYR A 68 -6.32 9.74 -2.68
C TYR A 68 -6.37 10.31 -4.09
N TYR A 69 -5.21 10.52 -4.72
CA TYR A 69 -5.19 11.06 -6.08
C TYR A 69 -5.80 10.10 -7.10
N ALA A 70 -5.61 8.79 -6.93
CA ALA A 70 -6.20 7.78 -7.82
C ALA A 70 -7.73 7.84 -7.80
N ILE A 71 -8.35 7.86 -6.61
CA ILE A 71 -9.82 7.89 -6.51
C ILE A 71 -10.39 9.27 -6.90
N THR A 72 -9.72 10.37 -6.56
CA THR A 72 -10.13 11.71 -6.99
C THR A 72 -10.14 11.83 -8.51
N ARG A 73 -9.12 11.31 -9.19
CA ARG A 73 -9.07 11.28 -10.66
C ARG A 73 -10.18 10.40 -11.24
N LEU A 74 -10.48 9.27 -10.63
CA LEU A 74 -11.60 8.41 -11.06
C LEU A 74 -12.94 9.13 -10.93
N ILE A 75 -13.19 9.79 -9.81
CA ILE A 75 -14.43 10.57 -9.60
C ILE A 75 -14.54 11.70 -10.62
N ASN A 76 -13.44 12.42 -10.88
CA ASN A 76 -13.43 13.48 -11.89
C ASN A 76 -13.67 12.93 -13.30
N LEU A 77 -13.11 11.77 -13.63
CA LEU A 77 -13.38 11.10 -14.90
C LEU A 77 -14.88 10.80 -15.04
N TYR A 78 -15.50 10.17 -14.04
CA TYR A 78 -16.93 9.84 -14.08
C TYR A 78 -17.82 11.09 -14.18
N LYS A 79 -17.45 12.20 -13.52
CA LYS A 79 -18.17 13.48 -13.62
C LYS A 79 -18.06 14.11 -15.02
N THR A 80 -16.90 14.04 -15.65
CA THR A 80 -16.63 14.71 -16.93
C THR A 80 -17.13 13.93 -18.13
N THR A 81 -17.02 12.61 -18.12
CA THR A 81 -17.42 11.77 -19.26
C THR A 81 -18.86 11.27 -19.15
N GLY A 82 -19.46 11.29 -17.96
CA GLY A 82 -20.75 10.64 -17.68
C GLY A 82 -20.69 9.11 -17.70
N LEU A 83 -19.52 8.52 -17.94
CA LEU A 83 -19.30 7.08 -17.96
C LEU A 83 -19.05 6.58 -16.52
N GLY A 84 -20.10 6.48 -15.73
CA GLY A 84 -20.03 5.88 -14.39
C GLY A 84 -21.06 6.42 -13.41
N GLN A 85 -21.09 5.82 -12.23
CA GLN A 85 -21.91 6.29 -11.11
C GLN A 85 -20.98 6.61 -9.94
N ILE A 86 -21.24 7.70 -9.23
CA ILE A 86 -20.50 8.14 -8.03
C ILE A 86 -21.23 7.67 -6.77
N LYS A 87 -22.15 6.71 -6.92
CA LYS A 87 -22.93 6.09 -5.85
C LYS A 87 -22.84 4.59 -6.01
N GLY A 88 -22.86 3.86 -4.90
CA GLY A 88 -22.73 2.42 -4.94
C GLY A 88 -21.28 1.94 -5.09
N ARG A 89 -21.10 0.74 -5.65
CA ARG A 89 -19.78 0.10 -5.79
C ARG A 89 -18.82 0.96 -6.61
N VAL A 90 -17.60 1.12 -6.11
CA VAL A 90 -16.55 1.89 -6.80
C VAL A 90 -16.14 1.22 -8.11
N TRP A 91 -16.02 -0.11 -8.06
CA TRP A 91 -15.58 -0.92 -9.18
C TRP A 91 -16.75 -1.71 -9.75
N GLY A 92 -17.16 -1.38 -10.97
CA GLY A 92 -18.25 -2.05 -11.70
C GLY A 92 -17.83 -3.38 -12.34
N VAL A 93 -16.90 -4.12 -11.74
CA VAL A 93 -16.36 -5.37 -12.30
C VAL A 93 -16.50 -6.53 -11.32
N GLN A 94 -16.63 -7.76 -11.84
CA GLN A 94 -16.69 -8.96 -11.01
C GLN A 94 -15.31 -9.36 -10.47
N SER A 95 -14.24 -9.10 -11.23
CA SER A 95 -12.87 -9.49 -10.88
C SER A 95 -11.84 -8.60 -11.56
N PHE A 96 -10.72 -8.33 -10.89
CA PHE A 96 -9.56 -7.67 -11.49
C PHE A 96 -8.61 -8.65 -12.19
N ARG A 97 -8.84 -9.97 -12.07
CA ARG A 97 -7.87 -11.00 -12.45
C ARG A 97 -7.53 -10.97 -13.94
N GLU A 98 -8.53 -10.93 -14.80
CA GLU A 98 -8.33 -11.05 -16.26
C GLU A 98 -7.60 -9.84 -16.81
N GLY A 99 -8.12 -8.63 -16.56
CA GLY A 99 -7.49 -7.39 -17.01
C GLY A 99 -6.07 -7.21 -16.48
N LEU A 100 -5.84 -7.52 -15.19
CA LEU A 100 -4.50 -7.43 -14.61
C LEU A 100 -3.54 -8.48 -15.19
N ASN A 101 -3.98 -9.72 -15.37
CA ASN A 101 -3.12 -10.76 -15.93
C ASN A 101 -2.73 -10.44 -17.38
N SER A 102 -3.68 -9.93 -18.18
CA SER A 102 -3.40 -9.49 -19.54
C SER A 102 -2.32 -8.40 -19.55
N LEU A 103 -2.49 -7.37 -18.72
CA LEU A 103 -1.52 -6.28 -18.58
C LEU A 103 -0.14 -6.78 -18.12
N LEU A 104 -0.09 -7.69 -17.14
CA LEU A 104 1.17 -8.24 -16.63
C LEU A 104 1.89 -9.12 -17.66
N ASN A 105 1.15 -9.85 -18.49
CA ASN A 105 1.72 -10.65 -19.58
C ASN A 105 2.31 -9.74 -20.66
N GLU A 106 1.56 -8.72 -21.07
CA GLU A 106 2.00 -7.74 -22.08
C GLU A 106 3.23 -6.96 -21.61
N ALA A 107 3.24 -6.53 -20.35
CA ALA A 107 4.39 -5.85 -19.74
C ALA A 107 5.57 -6.80 -19.42
N LYS A 108 5.44 -8.11 -19.64
CA LYS A 108 6.43 -9.14 -19.27
C LYS A 108 6.81 -9.14 -17.79
N LEU A 109 5.84 -8.83 -16.92
CA LEU A 109 6.00 -8.77 -15.46
C LEU A 109 5.30 -9.92 -14.72
N LYS A 110 4.59 -10.80 -15.45
CA LYS A 110 3.78 -11.86 -14.84
C LYS A 110 4.62 -12.86 -14.05
N ASN A 111 5.79 -13.22 -14.57
CA ASN A 111 6.69 -14.18 -13.95
C ASN A 111 8.06 -13.54 -13.78
N ILE A 112 8.58 -13.56 -12.56
CA ILE A 112 9.89 -13.01 -12.21
C ILE A 112 10.74 -14.16 -11.70
N LYS A 113 11.88 -14.41 -12.34
CA LYS A 113 12.84 -15.41 -11.90
C LYS A 113 13.67 -14.85 -10.73
N ARG A 114 13.68 -15.53 -9.60
CA ARG A 114 14.57 -15.25 -8.46
C ARG A 114 15.32 -16.53 -8.09
N GLY A 115 16.59 -16.61 -8.50
CA GLY A 115 17.36 -17.85 -8.39
C GLY A 115 16.72 -18.96 -9.22
N ASP A 116 16.46 -20.10 -8.59
CA ASP A 116 15.80 -21.25 -9.20
C ASP A 116 14.27 -21.16 -9.17
N GLU A 117 13.71 -20.25 -8.37
CA GLU A 117 12.27 -20.08 -8.23
C GLU A 117 11.71 -19.09 -9.25
N THR A 118 10.52 -19.38 -9.75
CA THR A 118 9.74 -18.45 -10.58
C THR A 118 8.58 -17.91 -9.76
N LEU A 119 8.62 -16.61 -9.45
CA LEU A 119 7.56 -15.92 -8.73
C LEU A 119 6.52 -15.39 -9.70
N THR A 120 5.25 -15.69 -9.45
CA THR A 120 4.14 -15.15 -10.23
C THR A 120 3.57 -13.90 -9.57
N VAL A 121 3.50 -12.80 -10.31
CA VAL A 121 2.88 -11.54 -9.88
C VAL A 121 1.38 -11.58 -10.13
N ASP A 122 0.59 -11.18 -9.15
CA ASP A 122 -0.86 -11.09 -9.26
C ASP A 122 -1.39 -9.91 -8.43
N SER A 123 -2.72 -9.79 -8.33
CA SER A 123 -3.36 -8.72 -7.56
C SER A 123 -3.07 -8.78 -6.05
N LYS A 124 -2.64 -9.93 -5.51
CA LYS A 124 -2.25 -10.06 -4.10
C LYS A 124 -0.88 -9.40 -3.86
N SER A 125 -0.03 -9.35 -4.88
CA SER A 125 1.27 -8.67 -4.82
C SER A 125 1.16 -7.19 -4.46
N PHE A 126 0.04 -6.51 -4.77
CA PHE A 126 -0.18 -5.10 -4.40
C PHE A 126 -0.19 -4.86 -2.89
N ARG A 127 -0.80 -5.77 -2.13
CA ARG A 127 -0.80 -5.67 -0.67
C ARG A 127 0.58 -5.94 -0.09
N ASN A 128 1.30 -6.92 -0.63
CA ASN A 128 2.67 -7.21 -0.20
C ASN A 128 3.57 -5.98 -0.45
N THR A 129 3.39 -5.32 -1.59
CA THR A 129 4.09 -4.08 -1.94
C THR A 129 3.78 -2.96 -0.95
N PHE A 130 2.51 -2.77 -0.58
CA PHE A 130 2.13 -1.79 0.45
C PHE A 130 2.81 -2.08 1.78
N ILE A 131 2.76 -3.32 2.27
CA ILE A 131 3.37 -3.71 3.55
C ILE A 131 4.87 -3.42 3.52
N GLN A 132 5.56 -3.81 2.46
CA GLN A 132 7.00 -3.56 2.32
C GLN A 132 7.31 -2.06 2.31
N PHE A 133 6.62 -1.27 1.50
CA PHE A 133 6.83 0.19 1.45
C PHE A 133 6.59 0.88 2.79
N MET A 134 5.65 0.37 3.61
CA MET A 134 5.40 0.94 4.92
C MET A 134 6.47 0.54 5.93
N LEU A 135 7.00 -0.68 5.86
CA LEU A 135 8.13 -1.12 6.67
C LEU A 135 9.42 -0.38 6.30
N ASP A 136 9.70 -0.19 5.01
CA ASP A 136 10.86 0.56 4.52
C ASP A 136 10.82 2.03 4.97
N LYS A 137 9.62 2.59 5.12
CA LYS A 137 9.38 3.92 5.71
C LYS A 137 9.48 3.95 7.24
N GLY A 138 9.81 2.82 7.88
CA GLY A 138 10.00 2.70 9.31
C GLY A 138 8.72 2.65 10.14
N LEU A 139 7.55 2.35 9.53
CA LEU A 139 6.33 2.18 10.31
C LEU A 139 6.32 0.86 11.09
N ASN A 140 5.77 0.91 12.31
CA ASN A 140 5.61 -0.26 13.15
C ASN A 140 4.68 -1.30 12.49
N SER A 141 5.12 -2.56 12.45
CA SER A 141 4.37 -3.69 11.92
C SER A 141 2.98 -3.83 12.56
N THR A 142 2.82 -3.46 13.83
CA THR A 142 1.52 -3.45 14.54
C THR A 142 0.53 -2.46 13.91
N SER A 143 0.99 -1.26 13.56
CA SER A 143 0.14 -0.24 12.92
C SER A 143 -0.25 -0.65 11.51
N ILE A 144 0.68 -1.24 10.75
CA ILE A 144 0.42 -1.79 9.41
C ILE A 144 -0.57 -2.95 9.51
N ALA A 145 -0.38 -3.85 10.47
CA ALA A 145 -1.25 -5.01 10.71
C ALA A 145 -2.69 -4.60 11.01
N LYS A 146 -2.88 -3.58 11.86
CA LYS A 146 -4.20 -2.99 12.14
C LYS A 146 -4.86 -2.46 10.87
N ASN A 147 -4.13 -1.68 10.06
CA ASN A 147 -4.63 -1.10 8.82
C ASN A 147 -5.03 -2.17 7.79
N CYS A 148 -4.19 -3.20 7.67
CA CYS A 148 -4.35 -4.29 6.74
C CYS A 148 -5.32 -5.38 7.25
N GLY A 149 -5.71 -5.38 8.52
CA GLY A 149 -6.55 -6.44 9.10
C GLY A 149 -5.86 -7.80 9.06
N THR A 150 -4.62 -7.86 9.55
CA THR A 150 -3.80 -9.07 9.72
C THR A 150 -3.07 -9.03 11.07
N SER A 151 -2.32 -10.09 11.43
CA SER A 151 -1.51 -10.09 12.65
C SER A 151 -0.14 -9.45 12.39
N SER A 152 0.40 -8.75 13.39
CA SER A 152 1.77 -8.23 13.36
C SER A 152 2.78 -9.36 13.19
N THR A 153 2.57 -10.48 13.90
CA THR A 153 3.39 -11.69 13.80
C THR A 153 3.52 -12.23 12.38
N MET A 154 2.46 -12.14 11.56
CA MET A 154 2.51 -12.54 10.15
C MET A 154 3.40 -11.59 9.36
N ILE A 155 3.28 -10.28 9.60
CA ILE A 155 4.13 -9.27 8.94
C ILE A 155 5.60 -9.48 9.32
N ASP A 156 5.88 -9.64 10.60
CA ASP A 156 7.27 -9.79 11.07
C ASP A 156 7.91 -11.05 10.47
N LYS A 157 7.19 -12.19 10.49
CA LYS A 157 7.68 -13.45 9.94
C LYS A 157 8.01 -13.37 8.44
N HIS A 158 7.21 -12.65 7.66
CA HIS A 158 7.31 -12.68 6.20
C HIS A 158 8.03 -11.48 5.58
N TYR A 159 8.18 -10.36 6.31
CA TYR A 159 8.70 -9.11 5.75
C TYR A 159 9.88 -8.53 6.53
N THR A 160 9.96 -8.68 7.85
CA THR A 160 11.08 -8.09 8.62
C THR A 160 12.28 -9.02 8.75
N ALA A 161 12.08 -10.33 8.56
CA ALA A 161 13.16 -11.32 8.58
C ALA A 161 14.27 -11.04 7.55
N ASN A 162 13.94 -10.47 6.38
CA ASN A 162 14.92 -10.14 5.35
C ASN A 162 15.63 -8.79 5.61
N SER A 163 14.91 -7.80 6.16
CA SER A 163 15.52 -6.50 6.51
C SER A 163 16.55 -6.62 7.64
N ALA A 164 16.36 -7.56 8.57
CA ALA A 164 17.34 -7.86 9.61
C ALA A 164 18.63 -8.45 9.03
N LEU A 165 18.55 -9.31 8.01
CA LEU A 165 19.72 -9.86 7.33
C LEU A 165 20.50 -8.78 6.57
N ASP A 166 19.84 -7.86 5.87
CA ASP A 166 20.52 -6.75 5.19
C ASP A 166 21.21 -5.79 6.17
N SER A 167 20.62 -5.54 7.34
CA SER A 167 21.24 -4.77 8.42
C SER A 167 22.45 -5.49 9.04
N ILE A 168 22.36 -6.82 9.23
CA ILE A 168 23.47 -7.65 9.70
C ILE A 168 24.60 -7.67 8.67
N ILE A 169 24.30 -7.81 7.38
CA ILE A 169 25.29 -7.75 6.29
C ILE A 169 25.95 -6.36 6.23
N GLY A 170 25.18 -5.28 6.39
CA GLY A 170 25.70 -3.92 6.48
C GLY A 170 26.67 -3.73 7.65
N SER A 171 26.31 -4.23 8.83
CA SER A 171 27.17 -4.23 10.04
C SER A 171 28.42 -5.11 9.87
N TRP A 172 28.28 -6.28 9.27
CA TRP A 172 29.39 -7.21 9.01
C TRP A 172 30.39 -6.64 8.00
N LEU A 173 29.90 -6.00 6.92
CA LEU A 173 30.72 -5.30 5.93
C LEU A 173 31.42 -4.05 6.51
N GLN A 174 30.78 -3.33 7.44
CA GLN A 174 31.42 -2.23 8.18
C GLN A 174 32.55 -2.74 9.08
N THR A 175 32.34 -3.87 9.77
CA THR A 175 33.35 -4.51 10.64
C THR A 175 34.54 -5.04 9.84
N GLY A 176 34.34 -5.48 8.60
CA GLY A 176 35.42 -5.88 7.69
C GLY A 176 36.28 -4.69 7.20
N ARG A 177 35.68 -3.51 7.00
CA ARG A 177 36.39 -2.30 6.55
C ARG A 177 37.22 -1.64 7.64
N THR A 178 36.82 -1.71 8.91
CA THR A 178 37.61 -1.20 10.03
C THR A 178 38.88 -2.00 10.25
N LYS A 179 38.84 -3.34 10.11
CA LYS A 179 40.04 -4.19 10.20
C LYS A 179 41.06 -3.96 9.08
N LEU A 180 40.63 -3.53 7.89
CA LEU A 180 41.54 -3.19 6.79
C LEU A 180 42.24 -1.83 6.98
N LYS A 181 41.67 -0.93 7.80
CA LYS A 181 42.26 0.39 8.11
C LYS A 181 43.27 0.38 9.26
N GLU A 182 43.27 -0.65 10.11
CA GLU A 182 44.25 -0.78 11.22
C GLU A 182 45.62 -1.33 10.78
N VAL A 183 45.76 -1.75 9.51
CA VAL A 183 47.00 -2.33 8.95
C VAL A 183 47.55 -1.54 7.75
N SER A 184 47.31 -0.23 7.69
CA SER A 184 47.99 0.69 6.74
C SER A 184 48.66 1.83 7.47
#